data_AF-A0A7X8Y3C6-F1
#
_entry.id   AF-A0A7X8Y3C6-F1
#
_cell.length_a   1.000
_cell.length_b   1.000
_cell.length_c   1.000
_cell.angle_alpha   90.00
_cell.angle_beta   90.00
_cell.angle_gamma   90.00
#
_symmetry.space_group_name_H-M   'P 1'
#
loop_
_entity.id
_entity.type
_entity.pdbx_description
1 polymer ?
#
loop_
_entity_poly.entity_id
_entity_poly.type
_entity_poly.pdbx_seq_one_letter_code
_entity_poly.pdbx_strand_id
1 'polypeptide(L)' 'MQSLIESLSSKPDDSLIRMPEFLRYIPVSRSTTYAKIRAGVWPAPLKISERVVAFRVSDVRALLERFERGEAQ' A
#
# COMPACT_ATOMS: atom_id res chain seq x y z
N MET A 1 13.06 7.88 5.36
CA MET A 1 11.60 7.79 5.11
C MET A 1 11.23 8.55 3.84
N GLN A 2 11.66 9.82 3.66
CA GLN A 2 11.47 10.60 2.42
C GLN A 2 11.91 9.88 1.13
N SER A 3 13.10 9.26 1.12
CA SER A 3 13.65 8.61 -0.09
C SER A 3 12.84 7.43 -0.61
N LEU A 4 12.01 6.81 0.23
CA LEU A 4 11.15 5.71 -0.19
C LEU A 4 9.88 6.24 -0.86
N ILE A 5 9.31 7.33 -0.34
CA ILE A 5 8.15 8.01 -0.91
C ILE A 5 8.50 8.57 -2.30
N GLU A 6 9.71 9.12 -2.46
CA GLU A 6 10.25 9.57 -3.76
C GLU A 6 10.20 8.46 -4.83
N SER A 7 10.54 7.23 -4.44
CA SER A 7 10.53 6.07 -5.36
C SER A 7 9.12 5.58 -5.73
N LEU A 8 8.09 5.88 -4.94
CA LEU A 8 6.70 5.69 -5.39
C LEU A 8 6.28 6.80 -6.33
N SER A 9 6.75 8.02 -6.10
CA SER A 9 6.41 9.17 -6.92
C SER A 9 6.83 9.01 -8.37
N SER A 10 7.99 8.39 -8.62
CA SER A 10 8.51 8.14 -9.97
C SER A 10 7.87 6.94 -10.69
N LYS A 11 7.03 6.13 -10.03
CA LYS A 11 6.36 4.98 -10.65
C LYS A 11 5.01 5.40 -11.27
N PRO A 12 4.63 4.83 -12.43
CA PRO A 12 3.29 5.00 -12.99
C PRO A 12 2.20 4.49 -12.04
N ASP A 13 1.04 5.14 -12.03
CA ASP A 13 -0.09 4.83 -11.15
C ASP A 13 -0.65 3.41 -11.36
N ASP A 14 -0.61 2.91 -12.61
CA ASP A 14 -1.04 1.55 -12.96
C ASP A 14 -0.02 0.46 -12.60
N SER A 15 1.14 0.85 -12.07
CA SER A 15 2.14 -0.11 -11.61
C SER A 15 1.64 -0.88 -10.39
N LEU A 16 2.02 -2.15 -10.31
CA LEU A 16 1.67 -3.03 -9.19
C LEU A 16 2.89 -3.24 -8.29
N ILE A 17 2.71 -3.01 -7.00
CA ILE A 17 3.71 -3.29 -5.97
C ILE A 17 3.31 -4.49 -5.13
N ARG A 18 4.27 -5.34 -4.76
CA ARG A 18 3.98 -6.53 -3.96
C ARG A 18 3.87 -6.21 -2.47
N MET A 19 3.24 -7.08 -1.69
CA MET A 19 3.13 -6.94 -0.23
C MET A 19 4.45 -6.58 0.47
N PRO A 20 5.62 -7.22 0.22
CA PRO A 20 6.86 -6.83 0.87
C PRO A 20 7.28 -5.39 0.58
N GLU A 21 6.99 -4.89 -0.62
CA GLU A 21 7.31 -3.52 -1.04
C GLU A 21 6.32 -2.52 -0.43
N PHE A 22 5.03 -2.85 -0.41
CA PHE A 22 3.99 -2.09 0.30
C PHE A 22 4.36 -1.82 1.76
N LEU A 23 4.83 -2.85 2.49
CA LEU A 23 5.24 -2.71 3.89
C LEU A 23 6.50 -1.86 4.10
N ARG A 24 7.28 -1.60 3.05
CA ARG A 24 8.39 -0.63 3.16
C ARG A 24 7.86 0.80 3.18
N TYR A 25 6.78 1.08 2.47
CA TYR A 25 6.16 2.40 2.42
C TYR A 25 5.29 2.66 3.66
N ILE A 26 4.58 1.64 4.12
CA ILE A 26 3.69 1.73 5.28
C ILE A 26 4.24 0.77 6.35
N PRO A 27 4.96 1.29 7.36
CA PRO A 27 5.72 0.48 8.32
C PRO A 27 4.79 -0.15 9.39
N VAL A 28 3.85 -0.97 8.95
CA VAL A 28 2.98 -1.79 9.81
C VAL A 28 3.29 -3.27 9.62
N SER A 29 2.72 -4.10 10.48
CA SER A 29 2.79 -5.55 10.29
C SER A 29 1.88 -6.02 9.13
N ARG A 30 2.21 -7.19 8.56
CA ARG A 30 1.35 -7.87 7.58
C ARG A 30 -0.04 -8.14 8.13
N SER A 31 -0.14 -8.57 9.39
CA SER A 31 -1.43 -8.87 10.02
C SER A 31 -2.28 -7.62 10.17
N THR A 32 -1.69 -6.49 10.56
CA THR A 32 -2.38 -5.18 10.59
C THR A 32 -2.91 -4.80 9.21
N THR A 33 -2.08 -4.97 8.17
CA THR A 33 -2.47 -4.72 6.78
C THR A 33 -3.71 -5.53 6.40
N TYR A 34 -3.70 -6.83 6.63
CA TYR A 34 -4.85 -7.69 6.35
C TYR A 34 -6.08 -7.36 7.20
N ALA A 35 -5.91 -6.97 8.46
CA ALA A 35 -7.01 -6.53 9.31
C ALA A 35 -7.68 -5.28 8.76
N LYS A 36 -6.91 -4.30 8.29
CA LYS A 36 -7.43 -3.06 7.69
C LYS A 36 -8.07 -3.27 6.32
N ILE A 37 -7.52 -4.20 5.52
CA ILE A 37 -8.15 -4.64 4.26
C ILE A 37 -9.49 -5.31 4.55
N ARG A 38 -9.56 -6.20 5.55
CA ARG A 38 -10.83 -6.84 5.97
C ARG A 38 -11.83 -5.83 6.51
N ALA A 39 -11.37 -4.78 7.18
CA ALA A 39 -12.21 -3.68 7.65
C ALA A 39 -12.65 -2.72 6.53
N GLY A 40 -12.18 -2.89 5.29
CA GLY A 40 -12.52 -2.03 4.16
C GLY A 40 -11.90 -0.63 4.20
N VAL A 41 -10.96 -0.38 5.11
CA VAL A 41 -10.31 0.94 5.25
C VAL A 41 -9.16 1.10 4.26
N TRP A 42 -8.48 -0.01 3.94
CA TRP A 42 -7.30 -0.08 3.08
C TRP A 42 -7.64 -0.69 1.72
N PRO A 43 -6.85 -0.39 0.67
CA PRO A 43 -7.14 -0.87 -0.67
C PRO A 43 -7.08 -2.39 -0.76
N ALA A 44 -8.01 -2.96 -1.53
CA ALA A 44 -8.08 -4.39 -1.73
C ALA A 44 -6.85 -4.88 -2.53
N PRO A 45 -6.19 -5.96 -2.10
CA PRO A 45 -5.06 -6.52 -2.85
C PRO A 45 -5.54 -7.19 -4.14
N LEU A 46 -4.82 -6.96 -5.22
CA LEU A 46 -4.95 -7.72 -6.47
C LEU A 46 -4.16 -9.03 -6.35
N LYS A 47 -4.85 -10.16 -6.56
CA LYS A 47 -4.22 -11.48 -6.58
C LYS A 47 -3.56 -11.70 -7.94
N ILE A 48 -2.23 -11.77 -7.97
CA ILE A 48 -1.44 -12.01 -9.20
C ILE A 48 -1.20 -13.50 -9.39
N SER A 49 -1.00 -14.25 -8.31
CA SER A 49 -0.87 -15.70 -8.33
C SER A 49 -1.38 -16.30 -7.03
N GLU A 50 -1.32 -17.63 -6.90
CA GLU A 50 -1.80 -18.34 -5.72
C GLU A 50 -1.17 -17.85 -4.41
N ARG A 51 0.09 -17.41 -4.44
CA ARG A 51 0.86 -16.95 -3.27
C ARG A 51 1.23 -15.47 -3.30
N VAL A 52 0.94 -14.76 -4.39
CA VAL A 52 1.39 -13.38 -4.59
C VAL A 52 0.20 -12.45 -4.73
N VAL A 53 0.19 -11.44 -3.85
CA VAL A 53 -0.73 -10.30 -3.90
C VAL A 53 0.06 -9.01 -4.16
N ALA A 54 -0.58 -8.10 -4.89
CA ALA A 54 -0.06 -6.80 -5.22
C ALA A 54 -1.10 -5.69 -4.99
N PHE A 55 -0.64 -4.45 -4.92
CA PHE A 55 -1.44 -3.24 -4.77
C PHE A 55 -1.10 -2.30 -5.91
N ARG A 56 -2.08 -1.54 -6.41
CA ARG A 56 -1.78 -0.47 -7.37
C ARG A 56 -1.03 0.65 -6.67
N VAL A 57 -0.10 1.28 -7.38
CA VAL A 57 0.62 2.45 -6.88
C VAL A 57 -0.34 3.60 -6.58
N SER A 58 -1.36 3.81 -7.43
CA SER A 58 -2.41 4.83 -7.18
C SER A 58 -3.12 4.65 -5.83
N ASP A 59 -3.55 3.43 -5.53
CA ASP A 59 -4.23 3.11 -4.27
C ASP A 59 -3.32 3.34 -3.04
N VAL A 60 -2.03 3.01 -3.17
CA VAL A 60 -1.05 3.18 -2.10
C VAL A 60 -0.73 4.66 -1.89
N ARG A 61 -0.64 5.45 -2.97
CA ARG A 61 -0.47 6.90 -2.91
C ARG A 61 -1.66 7.55 -2.20
N ALA A 62 -2.88 7.20 -2.59
CA ALA A 62 -4.09 7.70 -1.94
C ALA A 62 -4.13 7.34 -0.45
N LEU A 63 -3.66 6.14 -0.08
CA LEU A 63 -3.54 5.73 1.31
C LEU A 63 -2.50 6.56 2.08
N LEU A 64 -1.33 6.84 1.48
CA LEU A 64 -0.31 7.70 2.07
C LEU A 64 -0.83 9.13 2.31
N GLU A 65 -1.54 9.72 1.34
CA GLU A 65 -2.17 11.04 1.49
C GLU A 65 -3.22 11.04 2.62
N ARG A 66 -3.94 9.93 2.83
CA ARG A 66 -4.87 9.79 3.96
C ARG A 66 -4.14 9.73 5.31
N PHE A 67 -2.95 9.12 5.36
CA PHE A 67 -2.10 9.16 6.56
C PHE A 67 -1.58 10.57 6.83
N GLU A 68 -1.18 11.31 5.80
CA GLU A 68 -0.77 12.73 5.96
C GLU A 68 -1.91 13.60 6.49
N ARG A 69 -3.15 13.32 6.08
CA ARG A 69 -4.36 13.97 6.62
C ARG A 69 -4.78 13.49 8.02
N GLY A 70 -4.18 12.42 8.55
CA GLY A 70 -4.48 11.89 9.88
C GLY A 70 -5.77 11.04 9.98
N GLU A 71 -6.32 10.60 8.86
CA GLU A 71 -7.68 10.00 8.79
C GLU A 71 -7.70 8.47 8.89
N ALA A 72 -6.54 7.81 8.93
CA ALA A 72 -6.44 6.36 8.90
C ALA A 72 -5.53 5.85 10.03
N GLN A 73 -6.12 5.50 11.18
CA GLN A 73 -5.50 4.61 12.17
C GLN A 73 -6.31 3.35 12.39
#